data_AF-A0A6P6W1C2-F1
#
_entry.id   AF-A0A6P6W1C2-F1
#
_cell.length_a   1.000
_cell.length_b   1.000
_cell.length_c   1.000
_cell.angle_alpha   90.00
_cell.angle_beta   90.00
_cell.angle_gamma   90.00
#
_symmetry.space_group_name_H-M   'P 1'
#
loop_
_entity.id
_entity.type
_entity.pdbx_description
1 polymer ?
#
loop_
_entity_poly.entity_id
_entity_poly.type
_entity_poly.pdbx_seq_one_letter_code
_entity_poly.pdbx_strand_id
1 'polypeptide(L)'
;MKVVKFVDRALLLSDVQSLDKFCLKWEFGCDIFNMNRWVTPAISNVRVLDVSLYRPDVWYKLRRSLHTCETLELLELSNHIVIKVPNFVCLPRLVILYLNSVEFESNDSIQKLIYLALEINAPTLEYLYLEDLEIQTS
;
A
#
# COMPACT_ATOMS: atom_id res chain seq x y z
N MET A 1 1.01 -24.20 -1.58
CA MET A 1 1.03 -23.91 -3.05
C MET A 1 2.46 -23.76 -3.55
N LYS A 2 2.77 -24.29 -4.74
CA LYS A 2 4.11 -24.17 -5.37
C LYS A 2 4.45 -22.73 -5.79
N VAL A 3 3.44 -21.96 -6.23
CA VAL A 3 3.62 -20.59 -6.73
C VAL A 3 4.03 -19.61 -5.61
N VAL A 4 3.36 -19.63 -4.46
CA VAL A 4 3.71 -18.77 -3.31
C VAL A 4 5.17 -18.97 -2.89
N LYS A 5 5.62 -20.23 -2.80
CA LYS A 5 7.03 -20.55 -2.47
C LYS A 5 8.01 -20.08 -3.54
N PHE A 6 7.60 -20.08 -4.80
CA PHE A 6 8.42 -19.58 -5.90
C PHE A 6 8.53 -18.05 -5.85
N VAL A 7 7.42 -17.33 -5.70
CA VAL A 7 7.39 -15.87 -5.56
C VAL A 7 8.18 -15.43 -4.35
N ASP A 8 8.00 -16.09 -3.21
CA ASP A 8 8.75 -15.81 -1.98
C ASP A 8 10.26 -15.94 -2.21
N ARG A 9 10.71 -17.01 -2.87
CA ARG A 9 12.13 -17.18 -3.22
C ARG A 9 12.61 -16.15 -4.23
N ALA A 10 11.83 -15.84 -5.26
CA ALA A 10 12.19 -14.86 -6.27
C ALA A 10 12.39 -13.48 -5.64
N LEU A 11 11.49 -13.06 -4.76
CA LEU A 11 11.58 -11.79 -4.05
C LEU A 11 12.72 -11.76 -3.01
N LEU A 12 13.03 -12.88 -2.37
CA LEU A 12 14.18 -12.96 -1.46
C LEU A 12 15.53 -12.92 -2.18
N LEU A 13 15.58 -13.45 -3.40
CA LEU A 13 16.80 -13.50 -4.21
C LEU A 13 16.97 -12.24 -5.06
N SER A 14 15.89 -11.54 -5.37
CA SER A 14 15.98 -10.21 -5.95
C SER A 14 16.46 -9.22 -4.91
N ASP A 15 17.34 -8.32 -5.30
CA ASP A 15 17.54 -7.09 -4.54
C ASP A 15 16.28 -6.23 -4.71
N VAL A 16 15.25 -6.47 -3.90
CA VAL A 16 13.98 -5.71 -3.95
C VAL A 16 14.24 -4.20 -3.79
N GLN A 17 15.39 -3.83 -3.24
CA GLN A 17 15.85 -2.45 -3.13
C GLN A 17 16.19 -1.80 -4.50
N SER A 18 16.38 -2.59 -5.56
CA SER A 18 16.65 -2.08 -6.92
C SER A 18 15.39 -1.97 -7.79
N LEU A 19 14.20 -2.30 -7.26
CA LEU A 19 12.96 -2.21 -8.02
C LEU A 19 12.45 -0.77 -8.06
N ASP A 20 12.18 -0.26 -9.26
CA ASP A 20 11.52 1.03 -9.46
C ASP A 20 9.99 0.91 -9.23
N LYS A 21 9.42 -0.24 -9.61
CA LYS A 21 7.98 -0.49 -9.55
C LYS A 21 7.69 -1.85 -8.95
N PHE A 22 6.76 -1.90 -8.02
CA PHE A 22 6.27 -3.14 -7.42
C PHE A 22 4.76 -3.21 -7.56
N CYS A 23 4.29 -4.23 -8.29
CA CYS A 23 2.89 -4.49 -8.55
C CYS A 23 2.53 -5.90 -8.05
N LEU A 24 1.51 -6.00 -7.19
CA LEU A 24 1.06 -7.26 -6.62
C LEU A 24 -0.47 -7.34 -6.64
N LYS A 25 -1.01 -8.15 -7.55
CA LYS A 25 -2.44 -8.46 -7.65
C LYS A 25 -2.66 -9.91 -7.25
N TRP A 26 -3.36 -10.15 -6.16
CA TRP A 26 -3.48 -11.50 -5.59
C TRP A 26 -4.85 -11.77 -4.98
N GLU A 27 -5.45 -12.88 -5.40
CA GLU A 27 -6.81 -13.28 -5.01
C GLU A 27 -6.77 -14.32 -3.87
N PHE A 28 -6.35 -15.57 -4.14
CA PHE A 28 -6.45 -16.64 -3.14
C PHE A 28 -5.13 -17.33 -2.78
N GLY A 29 -5.08 -17.92 -1.58
CA GLY A 29 -4.05 -18.88 -1.18
C GLY A 29 -2.70 -18.28 -0.74
N CYS A 30 -2.59 -16.96 -0.62
CA CYS A 30 -1.47 -16.30 0.04
C CYS A 30 -1.85 -15.91 1.47
N ASP A 31 -1.00 -16.24 2.44
CA ASP A 31 -1.19 -15.86 3.84
C ASP A 31 -0.61 -14.46 4.12
N ILE A 32 -1.02 -13.86 5.23
CA ILE A 32 -0.53 -12.53 5.66
C ILE A 32 1.00 -12.52 5.85
N PHE A 33 1.60 -13.66 6.18
CA PHE A 33 3.04 -13.76 6.42
C PHE A 33 3.84 -13.51 5.14
N ASN A 34 3.49 -14.20 4.05
CA ASN A 34 4.10 -13.99 2.74
C ASN A 34 3.84 -12.57 2.23
N MET A 35 2.60 -12.06 2.37
CA MET A 35 2.25 -10.70 1.99
C MET A 35 3.13 -9.64 2.68
N ASN A 36 3.33 -9.78 3.99
CA ASN A 36 4.23 -8.88 4.72
C ASN A 36 5.68 -8.97 4.24
N ARG A 37 6.16 -10.16 3.88
CA ARG A 37 7.52 -10.32 3.36
C ARG A 37 7.70 -9.70 1.97
N TRP A 38 6.64 -9.64 1.17
CA TRP A 38 6.70 -9.15 -0.21
C TRP A 38 6.48 -7.65 -0.31
N VAL A 39 5.41 -7.14 0.32
CA VAL A 39 5.00 -5.75 0.18
C VAL A 39 5.88 -4.83 1.03
N THR A 40 6.24 -5.26 2.25
CA THR A 40 6.93 -4.37 3.19
C THR A 40 8.28 -3.85 2.71
N PRO A 41 9.17 -4.67 2.09
CA PRO A 41 10.44 -4.17 1.57
C PRO A 41 10.28 -3.28 0.32
N ALA A 42 9.19 -3.47 -0.43
CA ALA A 42 8.90 -2.67 -1.62
C ALA A 42 8.47 -1.24 -1.24
N ILE A 43 7.59 -1.09 -0.25
CA ILE A 43 7.09 0.21 0.21
C ILE A 43 8.23 1.22 0.37
N SER A 44 9.33 0.86 1.02
CA SER A 44 10.38 1.83 1.39
C SER A 44 11.19 2.40 0.23
N ASN A 45 11.24 1.77 -0.95
CA ASN A 45 12.22 2.16 -1.99
C ASN A 45 11.69 2.21 -3.42
N VAL A 46 10.41 1.89 -3.65
CA VAL A 46 9.83 1.95 -4.99
C VAL A 46 9.33 3.36 -5.31
N ARG A 47 9.28 3.68 -6.61
CA ARG A 47 8.57 4.85 -7.12
C ARG A 47 7.10 4.54 -7.37
N VAL A 48 6.77 3.29 -7.69
CA VAL A 48 5.39 2.84 -7.93
C VAL A 48 5.08 1.65 -7.03
N LEU A 49 4.02 1.78 -6.24
CA LEU A 49 3.44 0.70 -5.45
C LEU A 49 1.97 0.49 -5.88
N ASP A 50 1.69 -0.65 -6.51
CA ASP A 50 0.34 -1.11 -6.88
C ASP A 50 0.07 -2.42 -6.15
N VAL A 51 -0.87 -2.42 -5.20
CA VAL A 51 -1.24 -3.61 -4.44
C VAL A 51 -2.76 -3.77 -4.46
N SER A 52 -3.21 -4.91 -4.98
CA SER A 52 -4.62 -5.28 -5.04
C SER A 52 -4.82 -6.67 -4.47
N LEU A 53 -5.59 -6.77 -3.37
CA LEU A 53 -5.75 -8.03 -2.64
C LEU A 53 -7.21 -8.42 -2.52
N TYR A 54 -7.61 -9.47 -3.21
CA TYR A 54 -8.97 -9.95 -3.15
C TYR A 54 -9.10 -11.15 -2.20
N ARG A 55 -9.18 -10.88 -0.89
CA ARG A 55 -9.29 -11.90 0.17
C ARG A 55 -10.56 -11.67 1.00
N PRO A 56 -11.69 -12.32 0.66
CA PRO A 56 -12.96 -12.11 1.36
C PRO A 56 -12.92 -12.50 2.84
N ASP A 57 -11.99 -13.38 3.22
CA ASP A 57 -11.84 -13.93 4.56
C ASP A 57 -10.87 -13.15 5.47
N VAL A 58 -9.95 -12.37 4.90
CA VAL A 58 -8.84 -11.77 5.65
C VAL A 58 -8.39 -10.44 5.05
N TRP A 59 -8.50 -9.38 5.84
CA TRP A 59 -7.97 -8.08 5.50
C TRP A 59 -6.47 -7.96 5.79
N TYR A 60 -5.70 -7.55 4.78
CA TYR A 60 -4.28 -7.30 4.91
C TYR A 60 -4.02 -5.95 5.56
N LYS A 61 -3.53 -5.94 6.80
CA LYS A 61 -3.11 -4.70 7.45
C LYS A 61 -1.76 -4.25 6.87
N LEU A 62 -1.75 -3.10 6.20
CA LEU A 62 -0.53 -2.45 5.76
C LEU A 62 0.19 -1.86 6.99
N ARG A 63 1.03 -2.67 7.64
CA ARG A 63 1.58 -2.40 8.98
C ARG A 63 2.78 -1.46 9.00
N ARG A 64 3.51 -1.32 7.89
CA ARG A 64 4.66 -0.41 7.84
C ARG A 64 4.27 0.91 7.21
N SER A 65 4.73 1.91 7.93
CA SER A 65 4.47 3.30 7.75
C SER A 65 4.94 3.81 6.40
N LEU A 66 4.03 4.46 5.69
CA LEU A 66 4.29 5.42 4.60
C LEU A 66 5.21 6.60 5.03
N HIS A 67 5.87 6.52 6.19
CA HIS A 67 6.77 7.51 6.78
C HIS A 67 8.10 7.67 6.02
N THR A 68 8.54 6.64 5.29
CA THR A 68 9.91 6.57 4.75
C THR A 68 9.93 6.48 3.22
N CYS A 69 8.80 6.73 2.58
CA CYS A 69 8.64 6.58 1.13
C CYS A 69 9.01 7.88 0.40
N GLU A 70 10.28 8.28 0.51
CA GLU A 70 10.77 9.51 -0.14
C GLU A 70 10.73 9.42 -1.67
N THR A 71 10.75 8.21 -2.23
CA THR A 71 10.74 7.95 -3.67
C THR A 71 9.35 7.76 -4.26
N LEU A 72 8.32 7.55 -3.44
CA LEU A 72 7.03 7.07 -3.91
C LEU A 72 6.27 8.15 -4.68
N GLU A 73 6.03 7.89 -5.96
CA GLU A 73 5.28 8.75 -6.88
C GLU A 73 3.86 8.24 -7.12
N LEU A 74 3.65 6.93 -7.10
CA LEU A 74 2.33 6.32 -7.27
C LEU A 74 2.04 5.34 -6.13
N LEU A 75 0.93 5.57 -5.44
CA LEU A 75 0.34 4.65 -4.48
C LEU A 75 -1.05 4.22 -4.95
N GLU A 76 -1.17 2.97 -5.37
CA GLU A 76 -2.44 2.32 -5.73
C GLU A 76 -2.70 1.16 -4.77
N LEU A 77 -3.76 1.29 -3.99
CA LEU A 77 -4.21 0.26 -3.06
C LEU A 77 -5.66 -0.08 -3.37
N SER A 78 -5.96 -1.37 -3.52
CA SER A 78 -7.34 -1.80 -3.75
C SER A 78 -7.74 -3.08 -3.03
N ASN A 79 -9.05 -3.20 -2.80
CA ASN A 79 -9.72 -4.33 -2.15
C ASN A 79 -9.28 -4.50 -0.68
N HIS A 80 -9.17 -5.74 -0.19
CA HIS A 80 -9.07 -6.13 1.23
C HIS A 80 -7.74 -5.73 1.91
N ILE A 81 -7.45 -4.44 1.92
CA ILE A 81 -6.30 -3.77 2.50
C ILE A 81 -6.82 -2.82 3.57
N VAL A 82 -6.26 -2.95 4.77
CA VAL A 82 -6.48 -2.01 5.87
C VAL A 82 -5.28 -1.08 5.94
N ILE A 83 -5.51 0.21 5.72
CA ILE A 83 -4.52 1.26 5.78
C ILE A 83 -4.42 1.76 7.22
N LYS A 84 -3.24 1.58 7.82
CA LYS A 84 -2.87 2.21 9.08
C LYS A 84 -2.06 3.45 8.75
N VAL A 85 -2.70 4.61 8.81
CA VAL A 85 -2.02 5.89 8.58
C VAL A 85 -1.33 6.30 9.86
N PRO A 86 0.00 6.31 9.91
CA PRO A 86 0.67 6.72 11.13
C PRO A 86 0.62 8.25 11.32
N ASN A 87 0.99 8.73 12.51
CA ASN A 87 0.78 10.12 12.93
C ASN A 87 1.51 11.19 12.09
N PHE A 88 2.45 10.81 11.23
CA PHE A 88 3.32 11.70 10.45
C PHE A 88 3.66 11.12 9.07
N VAL A 89 2.72 11.02 8.13
CA VAL A 89 3.09 10.53 6.78
C VAL A 89 3.72 11.67 5.96
N CYS A 90 4.86 11.40 5.32
CA CYS A 90 5.49 12.31 4.37
C CYS A 90 5.72 11.53 3.07
N LEU A 91 4.98 11.89 2.02
CA LEU A 91 5.10 11.32 0.68
C LEU A 91 5.45 12.44 -0.30
N PRO A 92 6.64 13.06 -0.17
CA PRO A 92 6.93 14.35 -0.78
C PRO A 92 6.89 14.33 -2.31
N ARG A 93 6.97 13.14 -2.92
CA ARG A 93 6.98 12.94 -4.38
C ARG A 93 5.69 12.32 -4.91
N LEU A 94 4.65 12.17 -4.07
CA LEU A 94 3.42 11.51 -4.48
C LEU A 94 2.71 12.33 -5.58
N VAL A 95 2.57 11.72 -6.74
CA VAL A 95 1.88 12.27 -7.92
C VAL A 95 0.48 11.67 -8.05
N ILE A 96 0.34 10.38 -7.74
CA ILE A 96 -0.90 9.64 -7.92
C ILE A 96 -1.25 8.91 -6.62
N LEU A 97 -2.44 9.20 -6.09
CA LEU A 97 -3.06 8.44 -5.00
C LEU A 97 -4.35 7.79 -5.52
N TYR A 98 -4.36 6.46 -5.57
CA TYR A 98 -5.54 5.68 -5.96
C TYR A 98 -5.92 4.72 -4.84
N LEU A 99 -7.11 4.89 -4.29
CA LEU A 99 -7.66 4.04 -3.25
C LEU A 99 -9.05 3.55 -3.67
N ASN A 100 -9.25 2.23 -3.70
CA ASN A 100 -10.52 1.62 -4.09
C ASN A 100 -10.87 0.45 -3.17
N SER A 101 -12.05 0.48 -2.55
CA SER A 101 -12.54 -0.63 -1.72
C SER A 101 -11.60 -0.99 -0.55
N VAL A 102 -10.93 0.02 0.04
CA VAL A 102 -9.96 -0.15 1.14
C VAL A 102 -10.56 0.27 2.48
N GLU A 103 -10.09 -0.36 3.56
CA GLU A 103 -10.47 -0.01 4.93
C GLU A 103 -9.42 0.86 5.61
N PHE A 104 -9.86 1.70 6.54
CA PHE A 104 -8.98 2.46 7.43
C PHE A 104 -9.20 2.06 8.89
N GLU A 105 -8.13 2.10 9.68
CA GLU A 105 -8.20 1.77 11.11
C GLU A 105 -9.08 2.75 11.92
N SER A 106 -9.24 3.99 11.43
CA SER A 106 -10.07 5.01 12.07
C SER A 106 -10.44 6.14 11.11
N ASN A 107 -11.49 6.90 11.45
CA ASN A 107 -11.83 8.15 10.77
C ASN A 107 -10.65 9.14 10.71
N ASP A 108 -9.91 9.26 11.81
CA ASP A 108 -8.73 10.12 11.87
C ASP A 108 -7.67 9.70 10.84
N SER A 109 -7.55 8.40 10.55
CA SER A 109 -6.61 7.89 9.57
C SER A 109 -6.96 8.36 8.15
N ILE A 110 -8.24 8.28 7.78
CA ILE A 110 -8.76 8.75 6.48
C ILE A 110 -8.49 10.25 6.34
N GLN A 111 -8.93 11.03 7.33
CA GLN A 111 -8.79 12.48 7.31
C GLN A 111 -7.34 12.91 7.21
N LYS A 112 -6.43 12.26 7.95
CA LYS A 112 -4.99 12.54 7.88
C LYS A 112 -4.43 12.25 6.50
N LEU A 113 -4.72 11.08 5.90
CA LEU A 113 -4.17 10.75 4.58
C LEU A 113 -4.65 11.75 3.51
N ILE A 114 -5.93 12.11 3.52
CA ILE A 114 -6.50 13.08 2.58
C ILE A 114 -5.90 14.47 2.80
N TYR A 115 -5.80 14.93 4.05
CA TYR A 115 -5.15 16.20 4.37
C TYR A 115 -3.69 16.23 3.88
N LEU A 116 -2.93 15.16 4.11
CA LEU A 116 -1.53 15.09 3.67
C LEU A 116 -1.41 15.08 2.14
N ALA A 117 -2.31 14.38 1.45
CA ALA A 117 -2.34 14.37 -0.01
C ALA A 117 -2.68 15.77 -0.58
N LEU A 118 -3.67 16.45 0.00
CA LEU A 118 -4.21 17.71 -0.55
C LEU A 118 -3.51 18.98 -0.08
N GLU A 119 -2.89 18.99 1.10
CA GLU A 119 -2.28 20.19 1.68
C GLU A 119 -0.75 20.11 1.68
N ILE A 120 -0.19 18.95 2.02
CA ILE A 120 1.27 18.78 2.09
C ILE A 120 1.84 18.40 0.73
N ASN A 121 1.23 17.43 0.05
CA ASN A 121 1.66 16.97 -1.27
C ASN A 121 0.94 17.69 -2.42
N ALA A 122 0.10 18.69 -2.14
CA ALA A 122 -0.63 19.48 -3.14
C ALA A 122 0.23 19.93 -4.35
N PRO A 123 1.49 20.37 -4.16
CA PRO A 123 2.33 20.82 -5.28
C PRO A 123 2.75 19.70 -6.24
N THR A 124 2.70 18.44 -5.81
CA THR A 124 3.16 17.28 -6.59
C THR A 124 2.03 16.34 -7.00
N LEU A 125 0.89 16.37 -6.30
CA LEU A 125 -0.25 15.49 -6.57
C LEU A 125 -1.01 15.94 -7.84
N GLU A 126 -1.03 15.07 -8.85
CA GLU A 126 -1.73 15.29 -10.12
C GLU A 126 -3.05 14.51 -10.21
N TYR A 127 -3.16 13.38 -9.50
CA TYR A 127 -4.33 12.52 -9.56
C TYR A 127 -4.70 11.95 -8.19
N LEU A 128 -5.98 12.13 -7.84
CA LEU A 128 -6.59 11.59 -6.63
C LEU A 128 -7.85 10.80 -6.99
N TYR A 129 -7.88 9.53 -6.61
CA TYR A 129 -9.05 8.66 -6.75
C TYR A 129 -9.37 7.98 -5.43
N LEU A 130 -10.63 8.10 -5.01
CA LEU A 130 -11.16 7.58 -3.77
C LEU A 130 -12.53 6.94 -4.05
N GLU A 131 -12.66 5.62 -3.87
CA GLU A 131 -13.89 4.86 -4.07
C GLU A 131 -14.05 3.82 -2.96
N ASP A 132 -15.27 3.63 -2.46
CA ASP A 132 -15.62 2.58 -1.48
C ASP A 132 -14.67 2.51 -0.28
N LEU A 133 -14.36 3.67 0.32
CA LEU A 133 -13.51 3.75 1.50
C LEU A 133 -14.32 3.45 2.75
N GLU A 134 -13.88 2.45 3.53
CA GLU A 134 -14.58 2.02 4.74
C GLU A 134 -13.71 2.22 5.99
N ILE A 135 -14.35 2.17 7.16
CA ILE A 135 -13.68 2.16 8.46
C ILE A 135 -13.81 0.75 9.00
N GLN A 136 -12.71 0.19 9.49
CA GLN A 136 -12.72 -1.11 10.14
C GLN A 136 -13.68 -1.09 11.34
N THR A 137 -14.82 -1.77 11.21
CA THR A 137 -15.76 -1.98 12.31
C THR A 137 -15.26 -3.12 13.19
N SER A 138 -15.28 -2.92 14.51
CA SER A 138 -14.78 -3.88 15.51
C SER A 138 -15.74 -5.04 15.73
#